data_AF-A0A2K4GB88-F1
#
_entry.id   AF-A0A2K4GB88-F1
#
_cell.length_a   1.000
_cell.length_b   1.000
_cell.length_c   1.000
_cell.angle_alpha   90.00
_cell.angle_beta   90.00
_cell.angle_gamma   90.00
#
_symmetry.space_group_name_H-M   'P 1'
#
loop_
_entity.id
_entity.type
_entity.pdbx_description
1 polymer ?
#
loop_
_entity_poly.entity_id
_entity_poly.type
_entity_poly.pdbx_seq_one_letter_code
_entity_poly.pdbx_strand_id
1 'polypeptide(L)'
;MLAQSPARAAQAILMAAKAGILDGQALLGQILLDGQGIARDQALAVRWFEIAARGGHLMARNMLGRCHEHGWGTTANATTAARHYRQAADAGLDWGLYNYANLLATGRGVAEDQVQALACYHRAAELGHAKSMNLLGRYLEEGRYCPVDSALALDWYRRSAEGGDFRGQFSYAAVLAAQGQVEAALGWLRKALAGGNLKFLSVASQALASARDPQIQALAVDYRRRADELALIL
;
A
#
# COMPACT_ATOMS: atom_id res chain seq x y z
N MET A 1 -15.79 -10.62 -16.73
CA MET A 1 -17.14 -10.02 -16.85
C MET A 1 -17.18 -8.51 -16.57
N LEU A 2 -16.53 -7.98 -15.52
CA LEU A 2 -16.48 -6.52 -15.23
C LEU A 2 -15.90 -5.65 -16.37
N ALA A 3 -14.84 -6.12 -17.02
CA ALA A 3 -14.12 -5.36 -18.05
C ALA A 3 -14.88 -5.21 -19.40
N GLN A 4 -15.88 -6.06 -19.66
CA GLN A 4 -16.58 -6.08 -20.95
C GLN A 4 -17.82 -5.19 -20.97
N SER A 5 -18.36 -4.82 -19.80
CA SER A 5 -19.48 -3.88 -19.70
C SER A 5 -19.52 -3.21 -18.31
N PRO A 6 -18.71 -2.15 -18.09
CA PRO A 6 -18.62 -1.45 -16.81
C PRO A 6 -19.97 -0.95 -16.29
N ALA A 7 -20.86 -0.47 -17.18
CA ALA A 7 -22.18 0.02 -16.81
C ALA A 7 -23.11 -1.10 -16.30
N ARG A 8 -23.12 -2.28 -16.94
CA ARG A 8 -23.92 -3.42 -16.48
C ARG A 8 -23.42 -3.95 -15.14
N ALA A 9 -22.11 -3.96 -14.94
CA ALA A 9 -21.53 -4.34 -13.66
C ALA A 9 -21.89 -3.34 -12.56
N ALA A 10 -21.80 -2.03 -12.83
CA ALA A 10 -22.21 -1.00 -11.89
C ALA A 10 -23.71 -1.11 -11.53
N GLN A 11 -24.56 -1.48 -12.49
CA GLN A 11 -25.97 -1.74 -12.23
C GLN A 11 -26.18 -2.94 -11.29
N ALA A 12 -25.47 -4.05 -11.50
CA ALA A 12 -25.53 -5.21 -10.60
C ALA A 12 -25.04 -4.86 -9.19
N ILE A 13 -23.94 -4.10 -9.08
CA ILE A 13 -23.39 -3.59 -7.81
C ILE A 13 -24.41 -2.71 -7.09
N LEU A 14 -25.07 -1.79 -7.82
CA LEU A 14 -26.11 -0.94 -7.27
C LEU A 14 -27.28 -1.75 -6.71
N MET A 15 -27.71 -2.80 -7.41
CA MET A 15 -28.78 -3.67 -6.94
C MET A 15 -28.37 -4.42 -5.67
N ALA A 16 -27.15 -4.97 -5.63
CA ALA A 16 -26.61 -5.64 -4.45
C ALA A 16 -26.50 -4.68 -3.24
N ALA A 17 -26.02 -3.47 -3.45
CA ALA A 17 -25.90 -2.45 -2.40
C ALA A 17 -27.28 -2.05 -1.83
N LYS A 18 -28.27 -1.86 -2.71
CA LYS A 18 -29.67 -1.58 -2.32
C LYS A 18 -30.32 -2.74 -1.57
N ALA A 19 -29.93 -3.98 -1.88
CA ALA A 19 -30.37 -5.17 -1.16
C ALA A 19 -29.67 -5.37 0.21
N GLY A 20 -28.77 -4.47 0.62
CA GLY A 20 -28.10 -4.55 1.92
C GLY A 20 -26.85 -5.44 1.94
N ILE A 21 -26.39 -5.93 0.79
CA ILE A 21 -25.20 -6.78 0.70
C ILE A 21 -23.95 -5.91 0.94
N LEU A 22 -23.24 -6.18 2.04
CA LEU A 22 -22.12 -5.34 2.50
C LEU A 22 -21.00 -5.19 1.46
N ASP A 23 -20.62 -6.28 0.79
CA ASP A 23 -19.62 -6.25 -0.27
C ASP A 23 -20.09 -5.39 -1.45
N GLY A 24 -21.38 -5.46 -1.78
CA GLY A 24 -22.01 -4.62 -2.80
C GLY A 24 -21.98 -3.13 -2.42
N GLN A 25 -22.23 -2.81 -1.14
CA GLN A 25 -22.16 -1.44 -0.62
C GLN A 25 -20.73 -0.90 -0.65
N ALA A 26 -19.75 -1.69 -0.22
CA ALA A 26 -18.35 -1.31 -0.24
C ALA A 26 -17.84 -1.13 -1.68
N LEU A 27 -18.20 -2.05 -2.58
CA LEU A 27 -17.84 -1.97 -3.99
C LEU A 27 -18.53 -0.79 -4.69
N LEU A 28 -19.79 -0.48 -4.34
CA LEU A 28 -20.47 0.72 -4.82
C LEU A 28 -19.71 1.98 -4.40
N GLY A 29 -19.28 2.04 -3.13
CA GLY A 29 -18.40 3.10 -2.64
C GLY A 29 -17.13 3.24 -3.48
N GLN A 30 -16.47 2.13 -3.80
CA GLN A 30 -15.25 2.13 -4.61
C GLN A 30 -15.49 2.63 -6.05
N ILE A 31 -16.50 2.12 -6.75
CA ILE A 31 -16.75 2.56 -8.14
C ILE A 31 -17.21 4.03 -8.23
N LEU A 32 -17.91 4.54 -7.20
CA LEU A 32 -18.26 5.95 -7.09
C LEU A 32 -17.04 6.84 -6.81
N LEU A 33 -16.09 6.34 -6.03
CA LEU A 33 -14.82 7.03 -5.75
C LEU A 33 -13.96 7.13 -7.02
N ASP A 34 -13.90 6.05 -7.81
CA ASP A 34 -13.07 5.95 -9.01
C ASP A 34 -13.75 6.53 -10.27
N GLY A 35 -15.08 6.54 -10.33
CA GLY A 35 -15.84 6.90 -11.54
C GLY A 35 -15.84 5.82 -12.62
N GLN A 36 -15.71 4.55 -12.25
CA GLN A 36 -15.67 3.44 -13.21
C GLN A 36 -17.09 2.93 -13.52
N GLY A 37 -17.52 3.07 -14.78
CA GLY A 37 -18.82 2.60 -15.26
C GLY A 37 -20.02 3.46 -14.84
N ILE A 38 -19.85 4.36 -13.88
CA ILE A 38 -20.79 5.40 -13.46
C ILE A 38 -20.05 6.72 -13.18
N ALA A 39 -20.78 7.84 -13.15
CA ALA A 39 -20.19 9.13 -12.81
C ALA A 39 -19.55 9.10 -11.41
N ARG A 40 -18.38 9.71 -11.29
CA ARG A 40 -17.67 9.84 -10.02
C ARG A 40 -18.45 10.74 -9.05
N ASP A 41 -18.71 10.24 -7.86
CA ASP A 41 -19.33 10.98 -6.75
C ASP A 41 -18.70 10.53 -5.43
N GLN A 42 -17.63 11.23 -5.04
CA GLN A 42 -16.84 10.86 -3.87
C GLN A 42 -17.62 11.08 -2.56
N ALA A 43 -18.54 12.05 -2.50
CA ALA A 43 -19.36 12.28 -1.32
C ALA A 43 -20.37 11.15 -1.12
N LEU A 44 -20.98 10.64 -2.21
CA LEU A 44 -21.81 9.45 -2.15
C LEU A 44 -20.98 8.18 -1.86
N ALA A 45 -19.74 8.09 -2.34
CA ALA A 45 -18.84 7.00 -1.99
C ALA A 45 -18.62 6.90 -0.47
N VAL A 46 -18.33 8.02 0.20
CA VAL A 46 -18.20 8.07 1.68
C VAL A 46 -19.45 7.55 2.36
N ARG A 47 -20.64 7.99 1.93
CA ARG A 47 -21.92 7.52 2.50
C ARG A 47 -22.09 6.01 2.38
N TRP A 48 -21.72 5.41 1.24
CA TRP A 48 -21.81 3.96 1.07
C TRP A 48 -20.78 3.20 1.90
N PHE A 49 -19.55 3.71 2.00
CA PHE A 49 -18.56 3.14 2.92
C PHE A 49 -19.03 3.21 4.38
N GLU A 50 -19.69 4.29 4.80
CA GLU A 50 -20.29 4.39 6.13
C GLU A 50 -21.37 3.34 6.37
N ILE A 51 -22.27 3.15 5.41
CA ILE A 51 -23.34 2.13 5.52
C ILE A 51 -22.70 0.74 5.66
N ALA A 52 -21.76 0.38 4.79
CA ALA A 52 -21.07 -0.91 4.84
C ALA A 52 -20.28 -1.10 6.14
N ALA A 53 -19.55 -0.06 6.58
CA ALA A 53 -18.75 -0.10 7.80
C ALA A 53 -19.62 -0.23 9.07
N ARG A 54 -20.80 0.41 9.10
CA ARG A 54 -21.79 0.23 10.18
C ARG A 54 -22.32 -1.20 10.20
N GLY A 55 -22.46 -1.84 9.03
CA GLY A 55 -22.78 -3.26 8.91
C GLY A 55 -21.63 -4.23 9.24
N GLY A 56 -20.44 -3.73 9.60
CA GLY A 56 -19.29 -4.56 9.98
C GLY A 56 -18.26 -4.81 8.87
N HIS A 57 -18.42 -4.24 7.68
CA HIS A 57 -17.49 -4.44 6.58
C HIS A 57 -16.13 -3.73 6.84
N LEU A 58 -15.10 -4.50 7.19
CA LEU A 58 -13.81 -3.97 7.65
C LEU A 58 -13.07 -3.17 6.57
N MET A 59 -13.07 -3.62 5.32
CA MET A 59 -12.40 -2.89 4.25
C MET A 59 -13.09 -1.55 3.95
N ALA A 60 -14.41 -1.47 4.12
CA ALA A 60 -15.13 -0.20 3.98
C ALA A 60 -14.76 0.76 5.11
N ARG A 61 -14.59 0.25 6.33
CA ARG A 61 -14.08 1.03 7.47
C ARG A 61 -12.67 1.55 7.20
N ASN A 62 -11.78 0.72 6.65
CA ASN A 62 -10.46 1.17 6.22
C ASN A 62 -10.54 2.25 5.12
N MET A 63 -11.45 2.10 4.14
CA MET A 63 -11.68 3.11 3.11
C MET A 63 -12.21 4.44 3.66
N LEU A 64 -13.07 4.44 4.70
CA LEU A 64 -13.42 5.67 5.42
C LEU A 64 -12.20 6.35 6.03
N GLY A 65 -11.28 5.57 6.59
CA GLY A 65 -9.99 6.06 7.06
C GLY A 65 -9.24 6.80 5.94
N ARG A 66 -9.16 6.22 4.74
CA ARG A 66 -8.51 6.84 3.58
C ARG A 66 -9.23 8.08 3.07
N CYS A 67 -10.56 8.06 3.04
CA CYS A 67 -11.36 9.23 2.68
C CYS A 67 -11.08 10.40 3.64
N HIS A 68 -11.02 10.15 4.94
CA HIS A 68 -10.66 11.18 5.91
C HIS A 68 -9.18 11.55 5.89
N GLU A 69 -8.25 10.65 5.57
CA GLU A 69 -6.83 11.01 5.47
C GLU A 69 -6.57 11.95 4.29
N HIS A 70 -7.20 11.68 3.14
CA HIS A 70 -6.93 12.38 1.88
C HIS A 70 -8.00 13.39 1.46
N GLY A 71 -9.09 13.52 2.22
CA GLY A 71 -10.20 14.41 1.89
C GLY A 71 -11.02 13.97 0.67
N TRP A 72 -11.10 12.66 0.40
CA TRP A 72 -11.90 12.18 -0.73
C TRP A 72 -13.38 12.16 -0.39
N GLY A 73 -14.13 13.10 -0.98
CA GLY A 73 -15.57 13.23 -0.72
C GLY A 73 -15.92 13.77 0.67
N THR A 74 -14.93 14.24 1.43
CA THR A 74 -15.08 14.77 2.79
C THR A 74 -13.91 15.73 3.10
N THR A 75 -13.95 16.42 4.24
CA THR A 75 -12.81 17.22 4.71
C THR A 75 -11.73 16.30 5.29
N ALA A 76 -10.48 16.54 4.90
CA ALA A 76 -9.35 15.79 5.43
C ALA A 76 -9.21 16.00 6.94
N ASN A 77 -9.09 14.91 7.70
CA ASN A 77 -8.92 14.89 9.14
C ASN A 77 -8.17 13.61 9.56
N ALA A 78 -6.89 13.75 9.87
CA ALA A 78 -6.03 12.64 10.24
C ALA A 78 -6.45 11.95 11.56
N THR A 79 -7.03 12.69 12.52
CA THR A 79 -7.53 12.11 13.78
C THR A 79 -8.73 11.20 13.53
N THR A 80 -9.65 11.61 12.65
CA THR A 80 -10.77 10.76 12.23
C THR A 80 -10.28 9.55 11.44
N ALA A 81 -9.31 9.74 10.54
CA ALA A 81 -8.69 8.64 9.80
C ALA A 81 -8.08 7.59 10.75
N ALA A 82 -7.31 8.03 11.74
CA ALA A 82 -6.70 7.18 12.75
C ALA A 82 -7.73 6.36 13.52
N ARG A 83 -8.89 6.94 13.87
CA ARG A 83 -9.97 6.22 14.55
C ARG A 83 -10.51 5.08 13.69
N HIS A 84 -10.75 5.32 12.40
CA HIS A 84 -11.22 4.30 11.47
C HIS A 84 -10.19 3.19 11.23
N TYR A 85 -8.92 3.57 10.99
CA TYR A 85 -7.85 2.59 10.81
C TYR A 85 -7.62 1.75 12.06
N ARG A 86 -7.60 2.36 13.25
CA ARG A 86 -7.49 1.63 14.52
C ARG A 86 -8.61 0.62 14.69
N GLN A 87 -9.85 1.01 14.45
CA GLN A 87 -10.99 0.09 14.54
C GLN A 87 -10.88 -1.09 13.55
N ALA A 88 -10.40 -0.84 12.33
CA ALA A 88 -10.14 -1.91 11.36
C ALA A 88 -8.96 -2.80 11.81
N ALA A 89 -7.91 -2.21 12.38
CA ALA A 89 -6.74 -2.90 12.90
C ALA A 89 -7.06 -3.80 14.11
N ASP A 90 -7.85 -3.28 15.05
CA ASP A 90 -8.33 -4.01 16.23
C ASP A 90 -9.17 -5.24 15.82
N ALA A 91 -9.93 -5.11 14.73
CA ALA A 91 -10.67 -6.20 14.11
C ALA A 91 -9.81 -7.14 13.23
N GLY A 92 -8.49 -6.94 13.17
CA GLY A 92 -7.55 -7.83 12.48
C GLY A 92 -7.41 -7.60 10.98
N LEU A 93 -7.90 -6.47 10.44
CA LEU A 93 -7.65 -6.15 9.03
C LEU A 93 -6.20 -5.71 8.83
N ASP A 94 -5.49 -6.42 7.96
CA ASP A 94 -4.09 -6.17 7.59
C ASP A 94 -3.84 -4.76 7.05
N TRP A 95 -4.72 -4.26 6.16
CA TRP A 95 -4.68 -2.89 5.67
C TRP A 95 -4.96 -1.85 6.75
N GLY A 96 -5.84 -2.17 7.70
CA GLY A 96 -6.12 -1.33 8.87
C GLY A 96 -4.89 -1.20 9.76
N LEU A 97 -4.23 -2.34 10.04
CA LEU A 97 -2.96 -2.39 10.79
C LEU A 97 -1.87 -1.57 10.10
N TYR A 98 -1.66 -1.75 8.79
CA TYR A 98 -0.68 -1.00 8.02
C TYR A 98 -0.96 0.51 8.02
N ASN A 99 -2.20 0.93 7.76
CA ASN A 99 -2.53 2.35 7.69
C ASN A 99 -2.44 3.01 9.07
N TYR A 100 -2.86 2.32 10.14
CA TYR A 100 -2.71 2.84 11.49
C TYR A 100 -1.24 2.94 11.91
N ALA A 101 -0.42 1.95 11.59
CA ALA A 101 1.01 1.97 11.82
C ALA A 101 1.70 3.16 11.15
N ASN A 102 1.30 3.54 9.93
CA ASN A 102 1.84 4.72 9.25
C ASN A 102 1.51 6.03 9.98
N LEU A 103 0.31 6.15 10.57
CA LEU A 103 -0.06 7.33 11.35
C LEU A 103 0.71 7.38 12.68
N LEU A 104 0.86 6.24 13.36
CA LEU A 104 1.69 6.12 14.57
C LEU A 104 3.16 6.43 14.28
N ALA A 105 3.73 5.94 13.18
CA ALA A 105 5.12 6.18 12.82
C ALA A 105 5.41 7.63 12.36
N THR A 106 4.38 8.43 12.08
CA THR A 106 4.54 9.82 11.61
C THR A 106 3.92 10.86 12.55
N GLY A 107 3.26 10.43 13.63
CA GLY A 107 2.51 11.33 14.53
C GLY A 107 1.34 12.07 13.88
N ARG A 108 0.86 11.61 12.71
CA ARG A 108 -0.23 12.29 11.99
C ARG A 108 -1.59 11.88 12.55
N GLY A 109 -2.24 12.79 13.26
CA GLY A 109 -3.58 12.57 13.84
C GLY A 109 -3.60 11.72 15.11
N VAL A 110 -2.44 11.22 15.55
CA VAL A 110 -2.18 10.48 16.79
C VAL A 110 -0.81 10.89 17.32
N ALA A 111 -0.52 10.64 18.60
CA ALA A 111 0.85 10.76 19.10
C ALA A 111 1.76 9.79 18.35
N GLU A 112 2.99 10.22 18.06
CA GLU A 112 3.98 9.34 17.45
C GLU A 112 4.33 8.20 18.41
N ASP A 113 4.28 6.96 17.93
CA ASP A 113 4.66 5.76 18.68
C ASP A 113 5.25 4.71 17.74
N GLN A 114 6.59 4.66 17.69
CA GLN A 114 7.33 3.78 16.81
C GLN A 114 7.27 2.31 17.25
N VAL A 115 7.14 2.05 18.56
CA VAL A 115 7.05 0.69 19.10
C VAL A 115 5.70 0.08 18.74
N GLN A 116 4.62 0.85 18.90
CA GLN A 116 3.29 0.41 18.48
C GLN A 116 3.19 0.30 16.95
N ALA A 117 3.78 1.23 16.20
CA ALA A 117 3.84 1.11 14.74
C ALA A 117 4.52 -0.18 14.29
N LEU A 118 5.67 -0.52 14.87
CA LEU A 118 6.40 -1.76 14.59
C LEU A 118 5.54 -2.99 14.91
N ALA A 119 4.85 -3.01 16.06
CA ALA A 119 3.95 -4.11 16.41
C ALA A 119 2.80 -4.27 15.40
N CYS A 120 2.22 -3.16 14.92
CA CYS A 120 1.19 -3.19 13.89
C CYS A 120 1.74 -3.67 12.53
N TYR A 121 2.92 -3.21 12.10
CA TYR A 121 3.57 -3.71 10.89
C TYR A 121 3.84 -5.21 10.98
N HIS A 122 4.35 -5.68 12.12
CA HIS A 122 4.61 -7.09 12.35
C HIS A 122 3.33 -7.92 12.21
N ARG A 123 2.25 -7.53 12.90
CA ARG A 123 0.98 -8.23 12.80
C ARG A 123 0.41 -8.23 11.38
N ALA A 124 0.52 -7.12 10.65
CA ALA A 124 0.10 -7.06 9.24
C ALA A 124 0.97 -7.95 8.33
N ALA A 125 2.28 -8.01 8.58
CA ALA A 125 3.21 -8.84 7.83
C ALA A 125 2.90 -10.34 8.00
N GLU A 126 2.56 -10.77 9.22
CA GLU A 126 2.11 -12.15 9.48
C GLU A 126 0.81 -12.50 8.76
N LEU A 127 -0.06 -11.51 8.50
CA LEU A 127 -1.28 -11.68 7.73
C LEU A 127 -1.07 -11.65 6.21
N GLY A 128 0.18 -11.54 5.74
CA GLY A 128 0.48 -11.52 4.30
C GLY A 128 0.60 -10.13 3.68
N HIS A 129 0.52 -9.05 4.46
CA HIS A 129 0.57 -7.69 3.90
C HIS A 129 1.98 -7.30 3.43
N ALA A 130 2.23 -7.43 2.13
CA ALA A 130 3.55 -7.28 1.53
C ALA A 130 4.26 -5.97 1.90
N LYS A 131 3.57 -4.82 1.86
CA LYS A 131 4.19 -3.53 2.24
C LYS A 131 4.67 -3.50 3.69
N SER A 132 3.93 -4.16 4.59
CA SER A 132 4.30 -4.24 6.00
C SER A 132 5.49 -5.16 6.21
N MET A 133 5.62 -6.23 5.41
CA MET A 133 6.81 -7.09 5.43
C MET A 133 8.07 -6.29 5.09
N ASN A 134 8.04 -5.46 4.03
CA ASN A 134 9.18 -4.61 3.70
C ASN A 134 9.49 -3.60 4.82
N LEU A 135 8.47 -2.99 5.43
CA LEU A 135 8.70 -2.06 6.54
C LEU A 135 9.28 -2.77 7.78
N LEU A 136 8.77 -3.94 8.13
CA LEU A 136 9.32 -4.75 9.21
C LEU A 136 10.79 -5.13 8.95
N GLY A 137 11.11 -5.55 7.72
CA GLY A 137 12.49 -5.83 7.31
C GLY A 137 13.42 -4.64 7.56
N ARG A 138 12.96 -3.42 7.26
CA ARG A 138 13.73 -2.19 7.54
C ARG A 138 13.94 -1.92 9.01
N TYR A 139 12.95 -2.11 9.88
CA TYR A 139 13.13 -1.92 11.32
C TYR A 139 14.17 -2.89 11.89
N LEU A 140 14.12 -4.15 11.45
CA LEU A 140 15.05 -5.20 11.86
C LEU A 140 16.47 -4.99 11.31
N GLU A 141 16.60 -4.51 10.07
CA GLU A 141 17.90 -4.18 9.47
C GLU A 141 18.54 -2.96 10.14
N GLU A 142 17.76 -1.90 10.38
CA GLU A 142 18.23 -0.65 10.98
C GLU A 142 18.35 -0.73 12.51
N GLY A 143 17.83 -1.78 13.17
CA GLY A 143 17.80 -1.91 14.63
C GLY A 143 16.96 -0.83 15.31
N ARG A 144 15.94 -0.31 14.63
CA ARG A 144 15.12 0.80 15.12
C ARG A 144 14.03 0.26 16.01
N TYR A 145 14.06 0.62 17.29
CA TYR A 145 13.05 0.22 18.27
C TYR A 145 12.92 -1.31 18.43
N CYS A 146 13.91 -2.07 17.95
CA CYS A 146 14.07 -3.51 18.10
C CYS A 146 15.56 -3.88 17.91
N PRO A 147 16.02 -5.04 18.41
CA PRO A 147 17.36 -5.54 18.11
C PRO A 147 17.57 -5.73 16.61
N VAL A 148 18.79 -5.51 16.14
CA VAL A 148 19.16 -5.83 14.75
C VAL A 148 19.05 -7.33 14.52
N ASP A 149 18.35 -7.71 13.46
CA ASP A 149 18.29 -9.10 12.97
C ASP A 149 18.30 -9.11 11.43
N SER A 150 19.51 -9.13 10.86
CA SER A 150 19.69 -9.09 9.41
C SER A 150 19.17 -10.35 8.70
N ALA A 151 19.16 -11.50 9.37
CA ALA A 151 18.68 -12.75 8.79
C ALA A 151 17.14 -12.72 8.67
N LEU A 152 16.46 -12.27 9.73
CA LEU A 152 15.02 -12.10 9.71
C LEU A 152 14.59 -10.96 8.78
N ALA A 153 15.35 -9.86 8.74
CA ALA A 153 15.11 -8.78 7.79
C ALA A 153 15.14 -9.26 6.34
N LEU A 154 16.14 -10.08 5.99
CA LEU A 154 16.26 -10.69 4.66
C LEU A 154 15.05 -11.56 4.32
N ASP A 155 14.57 -12.39 5.26
CA ASP A 155 13.38 -13.22 5.04
C ASP A 155 12.14 -12.34 4.77
N TRP A 156 11.95 -11.28 5.55
CA TRP A 156 10.83 -10.35 5.34
C TRP A 156 10.92 -9.59 4.03
N TYR A 157 12.10 -9.15 3.61
CA TYR A 157 12.28 -8.54 2.29
C TYR A 157 11.94 -9.52 1.16
N ARG A 158 12.40 -10.77 1.26
CA ARG A 158 12.08 -11.82 0.28
C ARG A 158 10.57 -12.06 0.20
N ARG A 159 9.89 -12.25 1.34
CA ARG A 159 8.43 -12.45 1.41
C ARG A 159 7.67 -11.24 0.85
N SER A 160 8.13 -10.02 1.15
CA SER A 160 7.57 -8.80 0.57
C SER A 160 7.70 -8.77 -0.96
N ALA A 161 8.86 -9.18 -1.47
CA ALA A 161 9.15 -9.20 -2.90
C ALA A 161 8.27 -10.22 -3.65
N GLU A 162 8.14 -11.42 -3.08
CA GLU A 162 7.26 -12.50 -3.54
C GLU A 162 5.78 -12.10 -3.46
N GLY A 163 5.40 -11.35 -2.42
CA GLY A 163 4.07 -10.74 -2.27
C GLY A 163 3.78 -9.58 -3.22
N GLY A 164 4.72 -9.22 -4.11
CA GLY A 164 4.51 -8.26 -5.18
C GLY A 164 4.71 -6.79 -4.82
N ASP A 165 5.21 -6.47 -3.61
CA ASP A 165 5.50 -5.08 -3.26
C ASP A 165 6.80 -4.61 -3.94
N PHE A 166 6.71 -3.60 -4.80
CA PHE A 166 7.87 -3.10 -5.56
C PHE A 166 8.98 -2.53 -4.67
N ARG A 167 8.66 -2.03 -3.46
CA ARG A 167 9.70 -1.59 -2.51
C ARG A 167 10.39 -2.81 -1.91
N GLY A 168 9.65 -3.83 -1.50
CA GLY A 168 10.20 -5.13 -1.08
C GLY A 168 11.08 -5.79 -2.13
N GLN A 169 10.64 -5.77 -3.40
CA GLN A 169 11.44 -6.26 -4.53
C GLN A 169 12.77 -5.49 -4.66
N PHE A 170 12.74 -4.17 -4.50
CA PHE A 170 13.95 -3.35 -4.53
C PHE A 170 14.87 -3.60 -3.33
N SER A 171 14.32 -3.66 -2.11
CA SER A 171 15.08 -3.94 -0.88
C SER A 171 15.73 -5.32 -0.94
N TYR A 172 14.98 -6.35 -1.36
CA TYR A 172 15.52 -7.70 -1.51
C TYR A 172 16.62 -7.75 -2.57
N ALA A 173 16.43 -7.07 -3.70
CA ALA A 173 17.47 -6.97 -4.72
C ALA A 173 18.75 -6.30 -4.21
N ALA A 174 18.63 -5.26 -3.37
CA ALA A 174 19.79 -4.60 -2.78
C ALA A 174 20.60 -5.56 -1.90
N VAL A 175 19.92 -6.40 -1.09
CA VAL A 175 20.61 -7.42 -0.29
C VAL A 175 21.28 -8.48 -1.17
N LEU A 176 20.59 -8.97 -2.21
CA LEU A 176 21.16 -9.94 -3.16
C LEU A 176 22.39 -9.37 -3.88
N ALA A 177 22.35 -8.11 -4.31
CA ALA A 177 23.47 -7.43 -4.94
C ALA A 177 24.67 -7.31 -3.99
N ALA A 178 24.43 -6.97 -2.73
CA ALA A 178 25.48 -6.91 -1.71
C ALA A 178 26.12 -8.29 -1.44
N GLN A 179 25.38 -9.38 -1.66
CA GLN A 179 25.88 -10.76 -1.58
C GLN A 179 26.54 -11.26 -2.88
N GLY A 180 26.67 -10.41 -3.90
CA GLY A 180 27.25 -10.78 -5.20
C GLY A 180 26.31 -11.58 -6.11
N GLN A 181 25.04 -11.73 -5.73
CA GLN A 181 24.01 -12.41 -6.53
C GLN A 181 23.40 -11.46 -7.57
N VAL A 182 24.24 -10.90 -8.44
CA VAL A 182 23.89 -9.79 -9.33
C VAL A 182 22.72 -10.15 -10.26
N GLU A 183 22.75 -11.31 -10.91
CA GLU A 183 21.68 -11.71 -11.85
C GLU A 183 20.31 -11.85 -11.15
N ALA A 184 20.30 -12.40 -9.93
CA ALA A 184 19.07 -12.49 -9.13
C ALA A 184 18.57 -11.09 -8.73
N ALA A 185 19.47 -10.19 -8.32
CA ALA A 185 19.15 -8.81 -8.01
C ALA A 185 18.55 -8.08 -9.22
N LEU A 186 19.14 -8.21 -10.40
CA LEU A 186 18.62 -7.63 -11.65
C LEU A 186 17.20 -8.12 -11.96
N GLY A 187 16.92 -9.41 -11.75
CA GLY A 187 15.58 -9.98 -11.90
C GLY A 187 14.54 -9.26 -11.03
N TRP A 188 14.86 -9.03 -9.76
CA TRP A 188 13.97 -8.32 -8.83
C TRP A 188 13.87 -6.82 -9.10
N LEU A 189 14.97 -6.16 -9.48
CA LEU A 189 14.95 -4.74 -9.87
C LEU A 189 14.08 -4.49 -11.09
N ARG A 190 14.03 -5.41 -12.06
CA ARG A 190 13.13 -5.30 -13.22
C ARG A 190 11.66 -5.45 -12.81
N LYS A 191 11.34 -6.31 -11.84
CA LYS A 191 9.98 -6.40 -11.30
C LYS A 191 9.59 -5.11 -10.55
N ALA A 192 10.50 -4.58 -9.73
CA ALA A 192 10.31 -3.32 -9.01
C ALA A 192 10.11 -2.14 -9.96
N LEU A 193 10.82 -2.12 -11.09
CA LEU A 193 10.63 -1.13 -12.16
C LEU A 193 9.21 -1.17 -12.73
N ALA A 194 8.72 -2.38 -13.04
CA ALA A 194 7.41 -2.56 -13.66
C ALA A 194 6.25 -2.14 -12.73
N GLY A 195 6.37 -2.41 -11.42
CA GLY A 195 5.34 -2.09 -10.43
C GLY A 195 5.50 -0.73 -9.74
N GLY A 196 6.63 -0.05 -9.91
CA GLY A 196 6.99 1.17 -9.20
C GLY A 196 6.11 2.36 -9.54
N ASN A 197 5.77 3.17 -8.53
CA ASN A 197 5.11 4.46 -8.74
C ASN A 197 6.12 5.58 -9.00
N LEU A 198 5.66 6.72 -9.54
CA LEU A 198 6.50 7.87 -9.91
C LEU A 198 7.51 8.24 -8.82
N LYS A 199 7.04 8.51 -7.59
CA LYS A 199 7.91 8.96 -6.50
C LYS A 199 8.98 7.94 -6.15
N PHE A 200 8.63 6.65 -6.16
CA PHE A 200 9.59 5.58 -5.92
C PHE A 200 10.62 5.49 -7.05
N LEU A 201 10.18 5.48 -8.31
CA LEU A 201 11.08 5.34 -9.46
C LEU A 201 12.08 6.48 -9.53
N SER A 202 11.66 7.73 -9.26
CA SER A 202 12.56 8.87 -9.20
C SER A 202 13.67 8.69 -8.17
N VAL A 203 13.33 8.24 -6.95
CA VAL A 203 14.32 8.02 -5.88
C VAL A 203 15.20 6.81 -6.19
N ALA A 204 14.59 5.70 -6.60
CA ALA A 204 15.30 4.46 -6.93
C ALA A 204 16.29 4.66 -8.09
N SER A 205 15.96 5.48 -9.09
CA SER A 205 16.88 5.80 -10.20
C SER A 205 18.19 6.43 -9.70
N GLN A 206 18.14 7.29 -8.67
CA GLN A 206 19.32 7.96 -8.11
C GLN A 206 20.18 6.96 -7.33
N ALA A 207 19.54 6.09 -6.54
CA ALA A 207 20.22 5.02 -5.82
C ALA A 207 20.93 4.06 -6.79
N LEU A 208 20.25 3.65 -7.86
CA LEU A 208 20.83 2.78 -8.90
C LEU A 208 21.98 3.47 -9.64
N ALA A 209 21.89 4.77 -9.93
CA ALA A 209 22.98 5.48 -10.60
C ALA A 209 24.29 5.49 -9.80
N SER A 210 24.20 5.29 -8.49
CA SER A 210 25.35 5.18 -7.57
C SER A 210 25.77 3.73 -7.28
N ALA A 211 25.16 2.74 -7.93
CA ALA A 211 25.51 1.33 -7.76
C ALA A 211 26.93 1.06 -8.28
N ARG A 212 27.66 0.18 -7.58
CA ARG A 212 29.03 -0.22 -7.96
C ARG A 212 29.04 -1.17 -9.16
N ASP A 213 28.04 -2.03 -9.24
CA ASP A 213 27.91 -2.99 -10.34
C ASP A 213 27.40 -2.28 -11.61
N PRO A 214 28.11 -2.35 -12.74
CA PRO A 214 27.71 -1.65 -13.96
C PRO A 214 26.35 -2.09 -14.53
N GLN A 215 25.97 -3.36 -14.37
CA GLN A 215 24.69 -3.86 -14.87
C GLN A 215 23.52 -3.29 -14.05
N ILE A 216 23.67 -3.23 -12.72
CA ILE A 216 22.70 -2.59 -11.83
C ILE A 216 22.65 -1.08 -12.07
N GLN A 217 23.81 -0.44 -12.25
CA GLN A 217 23.89 0.99 -12.53
C GLN A 217 23.16 1.36 -13.82
N ALA A 218 23.25 0.53 -14.86
CA ALA A 218 22.57 0.75 -16.13
C ALA A 218 21.03 0.84 -16.00
N LEU A 219 20.43 0.12 -15.04
CA LEU A 219 18.97 0.17 -14.81
C LEU A 219 18.48 1.55 -14.35
N ALA A 220 19.35 2.43 -13.84
CA ALA A 220 18.98 3.79 -13.46
C ALA A 220 18.33 4.56 -14.62
N VAL A 221 18.77 4.31 -15.86
CA VAL A 221 18.22 4.96 -17.06
C VAL A 221 16.79 4.53 -17.30
N ASP A 222 16.49 3.23 -17.18
CA ASP A 222 15.14 2.70 -17.40
C ASP A 222 14.17 3.16 -16.30
N TYR A 223 14.63 3.21 -15.04
CA TYR A 223 13.86 3.77 -13.93
C TYR A 223 13.50 5.23 -14.15
N ARG A 224 14.46 6.05 -14.60
CA ARG A 224 14.22 7.46 -14.91
C ARG A 224 13.25 7.62 -16.07
N ARG A 225 13.46 6.89 -17.18
CA ARG A 225 12.55 6.90 -18.33
C ARG A 225 11.12 6.58 -17.91
N ARG A 226 10.93 5.53 -17.11
CA ARG A 226 9.61 5.14 -16.63
C ARG A 226 8.97 6.18 -15.69
N ALA A 227 9.78 6.84 -14.86
CA ALA A 227 9.31 7.95 -14.05
C ALA A 227 8.81 9.10 -14.93
N ASP A 228 9.57 9.49 -15.96
CA ASP A 228 9.19 10.56 -16.89
C ASP A 228 7.90 10.22 -17.65
N GLU A 229 7.74 8.98 -18.11
CA GLU A 229 6.49 8.50 -18.73
C GLU A 229 5.27 8.65 -17.81
N LEU A 230 5.41 8.30 -16.52
CA LEU A 230 4.32 8.43 -15.56
C LEU A 230 4.00 9.89 -15.23
N ALA A 231 5.01 10.77 -15.25
CA ALA A 231 4.83 12.19 -14.98
C ALA A 231 4.01 12.89 -16.08
N LEU A 232 4.06 12.41 -17.33
CA LEU A 232 3.29 12.96 -18.45
C LEU A 232 1.78 12.65 -18.39
N ILE A 233 1.34 11.77 -17.49
CA ILE A 233 -0.05 11.28 -17.39
C ILE A 233 -0.77 11.87 -16.17
N LEU A 234 -0.07 12.66 -15.33
CA LEU A 234 -0.60 13.31 -14.13
C LEU A 234 -0.98 14.77 -14.39
#